data_AF-A0A9W2WTK4-F1
#
_entry.id   AF-A0A9W2WTK4-F1
#
_cell.length_a   1.000
_cell.length_b   1.000
_cell.length_c   1.000
_cell.angle_alpha   90.00
_cell.angle_beta   90.00
_cell.angle_gamma   90.00
#
_symmetry.space_group_name_H-M   'P 1'
#
loop_
_entity.id
_entity.type
_entity.pdbx_description
1 polymer ?
#
loop_
_entity_poly.entity_id
_entity_poly.type
_entity_poly.pdbx_seq_one_letter_code
_entity_poly.pdbx_strand_id
1 'polypeptide(L)'
;MAEKFDHLEEHLEKFVENIRQLGIIVSDFQPSSQAGLNQKLNFIVTGLQDIDKCRQQLHDITVPLEVFEYIDQGRNPQLYTKECLERALAKNEQVKGKIDTMKIPLWILLLRACNTPLPRPANLYLYIFLEDSSCCCFL
;
A
#
# COMPACT_ATOMS: atom_id res chain seq x y z
N MET A 1 -16.28 -9.31 -2.93
CA MET A 1 -15.21 -8.46 -2.35
C MET A 1 -15.59 -6.99 -2.42
N ALA A 2 -16.20 -6.53 -3.53
CA ALA A 2 -16.78 -5.17 -3.67
C ALA A 2 -17.95 -4.89 -2.69
N GLU A 3 -18.88 -5.83 -2.51
CA GLU A 3 -20.09 -5.65 -1.67
C GLU A 3 -19.85 -5.17 -0.23
N LYS A 4 -18.67 -5.46 0.35
CA LYS A 4 -18.31 -5.00 1.70
C LYS A 4 -18.04 -3.49 1.76
N PHE A 5 -17.54 -2.93 0.66
CA PHE A 5 -17.24 -1.51 0.53
C PHE A 5 -18.46 -0.71 0.10
N ASP A 6 -19.33 -1.31 -0.72
CA ASP A 6 -20.55 -0.68 -1.23
C ASP A 6 -21.42 -0.13 -0.09
N HIS A 7 -21.58 -0.89 1.00
CA HIS A 7 -22.35 -0.44 2.16
C HIS A 7 -21.69 0.74 2.89
N LEU A 8 -20.35 0.70 3.09
CA LEU A 8 -19.63 1.81 3.71
C LEU A 8 -19.72 3.07 2.85
N GLU A 9 -19.54 2.92 1.53
CA GLU A 9 -19.61 3.99 0.54
C GLU A 9 -20.99 4.65 0.56
N GLU A 10 -22.08 3.86 0.54
CA GLU A 10 -23.44 4.38 0.61
C GLU A 10 -23.69 5.19 1.89
N HIS A 11 -23.22 4.72 3.05
CA HIS A 11 -23.35 5.48 4.31
C HIS A 11 -22.51 6.75 4.31
N LEU A 12 -21.31 6.73 3.73
CA LEU A 12 -20.47 7.92 3.58
C LEU A 12 -21.10 8.96 2.65
N GLU A 13 -21.63 8.55 1.50
CA GLU A 13 -22.32 9.44 0.57
C GLU A 13 -23.55 10.08 1.21
N LYS A 14 -24.40 9.28 1.87
CA LYS A 14 -25.55 9.78 2.63
C LYS A 14 -25.12 10.76 3.73
N PHE A 15 -24.01 10.47 4.40
CA PHE A 15 -23.49 11.34 5.46
C PHE A 15 -23.01 12.68 4.92
N VAL A 16 -22.25 12.69 3.82
CA VAL A 16 -21.79 13.91 3.15
C VAL A 16 -22.99 14.74 2.68
N GLU A 17 -24.00 14.12 2.10
CA GLU A 17 -25.22 14.80 1.66
C GLU A 17 -26.01 15.37 2.85
N ASN A 18 -26.08 14.64 3.97
CA ASN A 18 -26.71 15.14 5.19
C ASN A 18 -26.01 16.38 5.75
N ILE A 19 -24.67 16.43 5.71
CA ILE A 19 -23.90 17.61 6.10
C ILE A 19 -24.16 18.77 5.13
N ARG A 20 -24.19 18.51 3.82
CA ARG A 20 -24.48 19.55 2.82
C ARG A 20 -25.85 20.19 3.06
N GLN A 21 -26.87 19.37 3.32
CA GLN A 21 -28.22 19.85 3.63
C GLN A 21 -28.27 20.63 4.94
N LEU A 22 -27.54 20.20 5.97
CA LEU A 22 -27.40 20.99 7.20
C LEU A 22 -26.80 22.37 6.89
N GLY A 23 -25.74 22.41 6.07
CA GLY A 23 -25.12 23.67 5.63
C GLY A 23 -26.11 24.62 4.96
N ILE A 24 -27.03 24.10 4.14
CA ILE A 24 -28.09 24.90 3.51
C ILE A 24 -29.06 25.47 4.55
N ILE A 25 -29.56 24.63 5.47
CA ILE A 25 -30.51 25.05 6.52
C ILE A 25 -29.90 26.12 7.43
N VAL A 26 -28.60 25.99 7.75
CA VAL A 26 -27.87 26.96 8.58
C VAL A 26 -27.59 28.25 7.80
N SER A 27 -27.35 28.16 6.49
CA SER A 27 -27.09 29.35 5.64
C SER A 27 -28.33 30.23 5.45
N ASP A 28 -29.54 29.64 5.41
CA ASP A 28 -30.82 30.34 5.31
C ASP A 28 -31.75 29.95 6.47
N PHE A 29 -31.31 30.25 7.69
CA PHE A 29 -32.03 29.84 8.89
C PHE A 29 -33.29 30.69 9.12
N GLN A 30 -34.41 30.02 9.39
CA GLN A 30 -35.68 30.63 9.79
C GLN A 30 -36.17 30.03 11.11
N PRO A 31 -36.89 30.76 11.97
CA PRO A 31 -37.39 30.20 13.24
C PRO A 31 -38.25 28.94 13.07
N SER A 32 -38.97 28.83 11.94
CA SER A 32 -39.74 27.65 11.55
C SER A 32 -38.87 26.44 11.19
N SER A 33 -37.61 26.63 10.75
CA SER A 33 -36.71 25.56 10.35
C SER A 33 -35.94 24.92 11.52
N GLN A 34 -36.06 25.44 12.75
CA GLN A 34 -35.42 24.90 13.95
C GLN A 34 -35.71 23.40 14.17
N ALA A 35 -36.96 22.97 13.94
CA ALA A 35 -37.33 21.56 14.08
C ALA A 35 -36.60 20.68 13.05
N GLY A 36 -36.49 21.14 11.80
CA GLY A 36 -35.75 20.44 10.75
C GLY A 36 -34.25 20.40 11.01
N LEU A 37 -33.68 21.47 11.57
CA LEU A 37 -32.27 21.52 11.98
C LEU A 37 -31.97 20.51 13.10
N ASN A 38 -32.82 20.45 14.14
CA ASN A 38 -32.67 19.48 15.24
C ASN A 38 -32.76 18.02 14.73
N GLN A 39 -33.70 17.75 13.82
CA GLN A 39 -33.79 16.44 13.18
C GLN A 39 -32.52 16.13 12.38
N LYS A 40 -31.99 17.10 11.63
CA LYS A 40 -30.77 16.91 10.83
C LYS A 40 -29.53 16.66 11.70
N LEU A 41 -29.40 17.36 12.82
CA LEU A 41 -28.33 17.11 13.79
C LEU A 41 -28.41 15.69 14.35
N ASN A 42 -29.61 15.22 14.70
CA ASN A 42 -29.79 13.83 15.14
C ASN A 42 -29.39 12.83 14.04
N PHE A 43 -29.73 13.10 12.78
CA PHE A 43 -29.32 12.24 11.66
C PHE A 43 -27.80 12.22 11.45
N ILE A 44 -27.09 13.31 11.71
CA ILE A 44 -25.62 13.35 11.65
C ILE A 44 -25.02 12.49 12.77
N VAL A 45 -25.56 12.59 13.99
CA VAL A 45 -25.13 11.77 15.13
C VAL A 45 -25.35 10.29 14.84
N THR A 46 -26.53 9.90 14.34
CA THR A 46 -26.80 8.50 13.97
C THR A 46 -25.95 8.05 12.78
N GLY A 47 -25.74 8.92 11.80
CA GLY A 47 -24.89 8.63 10.63
C GLY A 47 -23.44 8.31 11.03
N LEU A 48 -22.85 9.06 11.97
CA LEU A 48 -21.53 8.75 12.52
C LEU A 48 -21.51 7.40 13.24
N GLN A 49 -22.55 7.06 13.99
CA GLN A 49 -22.67 5.75 14.66
C GLN A 49 -22.78 4.61 13.64
N ASP A 50 -23.50 4.80 12.55
CA ASP A 50 -23.67 3.77 11.52
C ASP A 50 -22.39 3.56 10.71
N ILE A 51 -21.63 4.63 10.42
CA ILE A 51 -20.29 4.54 9.83
C ILE A 51 -19.34 3.77 10.76
N ASP A 52 -19.35 4.05 12.06
CA ASP A 52 -18.49 3.36 13.03
C ASP A 52 -18.82 1.86 13.13
N LYS A 53 -20.10 1.47 13.04
CA LYS A 53 -20.49 0.05 12.96
C LYS A 53 -19.95 -0.64 11.71
N CYS A 54 -19.87 0.06 10.57
CA CYS A 54 -19.32 -0.48 9.33
C CYS A 54 -17.83 -0.83 9.45
N ARG A 55 -17.09 -0.19 10.37
CA ARG A 55 -15.68 -0.50 10.66
C ARG A 55 -15.45 -1.99 10.97
N GLN A 56 -16.43 -2.63 11.62
CA GLN A 56 -16.32 -4.05 12.00
C GLN A 56 -16.20 -4.99 10.79
N GLN A 57 -16.67 -4.56 9.63
CA GLN A 57 -16.65 -5.36 8.41
C GLN A 57 -15.33 -5.22 7.63
N LEU A 58 -14.47 -4.27 8.02
CA LEU A 58 -13.26 -3.84 7.30
C LEU A 58 -11.95 -4.17 8.04
N HIS A 59 -12.00 -5.00 9.09
CA HIS A 59 -10.86 -5.30 9.95
C HIS A 59 -9.64 -5.90 9.23
N ASP A 60 -9.83 -6.48 8.04
CA ASP A 60 -8.76 -7.15 7.28
C ASP A 60 -7.91 -6.18 6.43
N ILE A 61 -8.20 -4.87 6.48
CA ILE A 61 -7.60 -3.88 5.59
C ILE A 61 -6.67 -2.96 6.37
N THR A 62 -5.43 -2.88 5.92
CA THR A 62 -4.44 -1.92 6.43
C THR A 62 -4.13 -0.89 5.36
N VAL A 63 -4.33 0.39 5.69
CA VAL A 63 -4.00 1.51 4.81
C VAL A 63 -2.64 2.08 5.23
N PRO A 64 -1.64 2.15 4.33
CA PRO A 64 -0.35 2.77 4.64
C PRO A 64 -0.52 4.25 5.00
N LEU A 65 0.24 4.72 6.00
CA LEU A 65 0.13 6.10 6.50
C LEU A 65 0.52 7.13 5.45
N GLU A 66 1.45 6.76 4.56
CA GLU A 66 1.93 7.61 3.48
C GLU A 66 0.80 7.99 2.51
N VAL A 67 -0.25 7.17 2.39
CA VAL A 67 -1.41 7.47 1.54
C VAL A 67 -2.18 8.68 2.06
N PHE A 68 -2.21 8.93 3.38
CA PHE A 68 -2.88 10.10 3.95
C PHE A 68 -2.28 11.41 3.45
N GLU A 69 -0.96 11.47 3.23
CA GLU A 69 -0.32 12.67 2.69
C GLU A 69 -0.82 13.02 1.29
N TYR A 70 -1.13 12.03 0.45
CA TYR A 70 -1.73 12.27 -0.87
C TYR A 70 -3.15 12.79 -0.74
N ILE A 71 -3.93 12.24 0.18
CA ILE A 71 -5.32 12.65 0.42
C ILE A 71 -5.38 14.09 0.95
N ASP A 72 -4.58 14.43 1.95
CA ASP A 72 -4.55 15.76 2.57
C ASP A 72 -4.12 16.85 1.57
N GLN A 73 -3.27 16.50 0.60
CA GLN A 73 -2.86 17.38 -0.50
C GLN A 73 -3.86 17.42 -1.67
N GLY A 74 -4.96 16.67 -1.60
CA GLY A 74 -5.93 16.56 -2.69
C GLY A 74 -5.42 15.82 -3.93
N ARG A 75 -4.36 15.01 -3.79
CA ARG A 75 -3.80 14.16 -4.84
C ARG A 75 -4.51 12.81 -4.89
N ASN A 76 -4.47 12.15 -6.05
CA ASN A 76 -5.03 10.81 -6.22
C ASN A 76 -4.18 9.76 -5.43
N PRO A 77 -4.75 9.01 -4.48
CA PRO A 77 -4.07 7.94 -3.75
C PRO A 77 -3.46 6.85 -4.63
N GLN A 78 -3.99 6.62 -5.84
CA GLN A 78 -3.44 5.64 -6.78
C GLN A 78 -2.02 6.01 -7.25
N LEU A 79 -1.62 7.27 -7.13
CA LEU A 79 -0.24 7.69 -7.41
C LEU A 79 0.74 7.07 -6.43
N TYR A 80 0.37 6.91 -5.16
CA TYR A 80 1.20 6.21 -4.18
C TYR A 80 1.45 4.76 -4.61
N THR A 81 0.40 4.04 -5.03
CA THR A 81 0.51 2.66 -5.50
C THR A 81 1.46 2.57 -6.69
N LYS A 82 1.31 3.47 -7.65
CA LYS A 82 2.20 3.58 -8.82
C LYS A 82 3.65 3.81 -8.41
N GLU A 83 3.92 4.80 -7.56
CA GLU A 83 5.28 5.12 -7.11
C GLU A 83 5.90 3.99 -6.28
N CYS A 84 5.11 3.24 -5.52
CA CYS A 84 5.57 2.05 -4.83
C CYS A 84 6.00 0.95 -5.79
N LEU A 85 5.20 0.68 -6.82
CA LEU A 85 5.52 -0.27 -7.88
C LEU A 85 6.80 0.13 -8.63
N GLU A 86 6.92 1.40 -9.02
CA GLU A 86 8.10 1.93 -9.71
C GLU A 86 9.36 1.85 -8.84
N ARG A 87 9.26 2.21 -7.55
CA ARG A 87 10.38 2.07 -6.60
C ARG A 87 10.78 0.60 -6.40
N ALA A 88 9.81 -0.31 -6.31
CA ALA A 88 10.07 -1.74 -6.17
C ALA A 88 10.78 -2.29 -7.41
N LEU A 89 10.32 -1.91 -8.60
CA LEU A 89 10.93 -2.30 -9.88
C LEU A 89 12.36 -1.77 -9.99
N ALA A 90 12.58 -0.47 -9.74
CA ALA A 90 13.90 0.13 -9.78
C ALA A 90 14.87 -0.52 -8.77
N LYS A 91 14.39 -0.82 -7.55
CA LYS A 91 15.19 -1.56 -6.56
C LYS A 91 15.50 -2.99 -7.02
N ASN A 92 14.54 -3.68 -7.63
CA ASN A 92 14.75 -5.03 -8.15
C ASN A 92 15.83 -5.04 -9.25
N GLU A 93 15.72 -4.14 -10.23
CA GLU A 93 16.74 -3.97 -11.27
C GLU A 93 18.11 -3.61 -10.70
N GLN A 94 18.15 -2.71 -9.70
CA GLN A 94 19.40 -2.34 -9.03
C GLN A 94 20.03 -3.53 -8.29
N VAL A 95 19.23 -4.32 -7.57
CA VAL A 95 19.72 -5.51 -6.85
C VAL A 95 20.19 -6.57 -7.84
N LYS A 96 19.44 -6.81 -8.92
CA LYS A 96 19.85 -7.70 -10.00
C LYS A 96 21.19 -7.27 -10.63
N GLY A 97 21.35 -5.99 -10.94
CA GLY A 97 22.62 -5.46 -11.47
C GLY A 97 23.80 -5.65 -10.50
N LYS A 98 23.58 -5.50 -9.18
CA LYS A 98 24.59 -5.80 -8.16
C LYS A 98 24.93 -7.29 -8.12
N ILE A 99 23.92 -8.16 -8.18
CA ILE A 99 24.10 -9.62 -8.23
C ILE A 99 24.92 -10.00 -9.47
N ASP A 100 24.59 -9.48 -10.63
CA ASP A 100 25.29 -9.78 -11.88
C ASP A 100 26.74 -9.27 -11.84
N THR A 101 26.96 -8.06 -11.31
CA THR A 101 28.30 -7.47 -11.13
C THR A 101 29.15 -8.26 -10.14
N MET A 102 28.56 -8.85 -9.10
CA MET A 102 29.31 -9.65 -8.12
C MET A 102 29.52 -11.09 -8.59
N LYS A 103 28.50 -11.72 -9.16
CA LYS A 103 28.56 -13.12 -9.59
C LYS A 103 29.47 -13.26 -10.80
N ILE A 104 29.21 -12.58 -11.92
CA ILE A 104 29.88 -12.86 -13.20
C ILE A 104 31.43 -12.77 -13.09
N PRO A 105 32.02 -11.72 -12.49
CA PRO A 105 33.46 -11.61 -12.35
C PRO A 105 34.03 -12.66 -11.39
N LEU A 106 33.32 -12.97 -10.30
CA LEU A 106 33.73 -14.00 -9.35
C LEU A 106 33.72 -15.38 -10.00
N TRP A 107 32.67 -15.73 -10.76
CA TRP A 107 32.62 -16.95 -11.57
C TRP A 107 33.80 -17.03 -12.55
N ILE A 108 34.10 -15.93 -13.27
CA ILE A 108 35.24 -15.88 -14.21
C ILE A 108 36.58 -16.03 -13.47
N LEU A 109 36.75 -15.39 -12.31
CA LEU A 109 37.97 -15.47 -11.51
C LEU A 109 38.18 -16.88 -10.97
N LEU A 110 37.11 -17.53 -10.49
CA LEU A 110 37.12 -18.91 -10.02
C LEU A 110 37.45 -19.89 -11.16
N LEU A 111 36.85 -19.73 -12.35
CA LEU A 111 37.16 -20.55 -13.53
C LEU A 111 38.63 -20.41 -13.95
N ARG A 112 39.18 -19.19 -13.94
CA ARG A 112 40.61 -18.95 -14.23
C ARG A 112 41.51 -19.58 -13.19
N ALA A 113 41.16 -19.47 -11.90
CA ALA A 113 41.90 -20.09 -10.81
C ALA A 113 41.89 -21.63 -10.93
N CYS A 114 40.78 -22.23 -11.37
CA CYS A 114 40.65 -23.69 -11.53
C CYS A 114 41.53 -24.27 -12.66
N ASN A 115 41.86 -23.47 -13.70
CA ASN A 115 42.81 -23.84 -14.76
C ASN A 115 44.29 -23.75 -14.31
N THR A 116 44.54 -23.34 -13.06
CA THR A 116 45.86 -23.42 -12.41
C THR A 116 45.80 -24.46 -11.28
N PRO A 117 46.88 -25.19 -10.99
CA PRO A 117 46.86 -26.16 -9.89
C PRO A 117 46.63 -25.43 -8.55
N LEU A 118 45.42 -25.57 -8.01
CA LEU A 118 44.99 -24.90 -6.77
C LEU A 118 45.37 -25.70 -5.51
N PRO A 119 45.76 -25.03 -4.41
CA PRO A 119 45.95 -25.68 -3.12
C PRO A 119 44.61 -26.19 -2.54
N ARG A 120 44.65 -27.36 -1.87
CA ARG A 120 43.48 -28.12 -1.35
C ARG A 120 42.36 -27.30 -0.64
N PRO A 121 42.63 -26.24 0.16
CA PRO A 121 41.54 -25.47 0.79
C PRO A 121 40.66 -24.67 -0.18
N ALA A 122 41.11 -24.39 -1.41
CA ALA A 122 40.34 -23.63 -2.39
C ALA A 122 39.13 -24.40 -2.95
N ASN A 123 39.16 -25.74 -2.92
CA ASN A 123 38.07 -26.59 -3.42
C ASN A 123 36.80 -26.53 -2.55
N LEU A 124 36.93 -26.26 -1.25
CA LEU A 124 35.79 -26.17 -0.33
C LEU A 124 34.93 -24.92 -0.62
N TYR A 125 35.58 -23.80 -0.94
CA TYR A 125 34.89 -22.56 -1.32
C TYR A 125 34.13 -22.68 -2.65
N LEU A 126 34.69 -23.43 -3.61
CA LEU A 126 34.03 -23.68 -4.90
C LEU A 126 32.77 -24.55 -4.76
N TYR A 127 32.82 -25.54 -3.86
CA TYR A 127 31.69 -26.43 -3.57
C TYR A 127 30.52 -25.69 -2.92
N ILE A 128 30.80 -24.83 -1.93
CA ILE A 128 29.78 -23.97 -1.29
C ILE A 128 29.11 -23.04 -2.32
N PHE A 129 29.90 -22.45 -3.22
CA PHE A 129 29.37 -21.57 -4.28
C PHE A 129 28.47 -22.29 -5.30
N LEU A 130 28.78 -23.56 -5.61
CA LEU A 130 27.98 -24.40 -6.50
C LEU A 130 26.68 -24.88 -5.84
N GLU A 131 26.69 -25.20 -4.54
CA GLU A 131 25.46 -25.57 -3.81
C GLU A 131 24.47 -24.40 -3.67
N ASP A 132 24.95 -23.18 -3.41
CA ASP A 132 24.09 -21.98 -3.31
C ASP A 132 23.47 -21.55 -4.64
N SER A 133 24.00 -22.02 -5.77
CA SER A 133 23.48 -21.70 -7.10
C SER A 133 22.11 -22.31 -7.36
N SER A 134 21.76 -23.41 -6.67
CA SER A 134 20.43 -24.03 -6.74
C SER A 134 19.34 -23.23 -6.01
N CYS A 135 19.71 -22.36 -5.05
CA CYS A 135 18.75 -21.50 -4.35
C CYS A 135 18.36 -20.24 -5.15
N CYS A 136 19.08 -19.88 -6.21
CA CYS A 136 18.82 -18.67 -7.00
C CYS A 136 17.86 -18.88 -8.19
N CYS A 137 17.36 -20.09 -8.44
CA CYS A 137 16.45 -20.39 -9.56
C CYS A 137 14.95 -20.31 -9.20
N PHE A 138 14.59 -19.93 -7.97
CA PHE A 138 13.20 -19.69 -7.55
C PHE A 138 12.98 -18.18 -7.33
N LEU A 139 13.00 -17.41 -8.41
CA LEU A 139 12.42 -16.06 -8.52
C LEU A 139 12.25 -15.67 -9.98
#